data_AF-A0A0N0A9R4-F1
#
_entry.id   AF-A0A0N0A9R4-F1
#
_cell.length_a   1.000
_cell.length_b   1.000
_cell.length_c   1.000
_cell.angle_alpha   90.00
_cell.angle_beta   90.00
_cell.angle_gamma   90.00
#
_symmetry.space_group_name_H-M   'P 1'
#
loop_
_entity.id
_entity.type
_entity.pdbx_description
1 polymer ?
#
loop_
_entity_poly.entity_id
_entity_poly.type
_entity_poly.pdbx_seq_one_letter_code
_entity_poly.pdbx_strand_id
1 'polypeptide(L)'
;MHADLLFTGGPVLTPEGRTATAVAVTGDRITAVGHAEVRALAGPRTEVVDLAGRLLLPGFQDAHVHPVPAGLELSRCDLTGATTAEETVAAVRAYADAHPEREWILGGGWSMEAFAGGTPTKELLDAAVPDRPVYLPNRDHHGAWVNSRALELAGVGRDTPDPADGRIERNASEEPGGTLQEGAMRLVGRLAPPATPADRLAALLHAQRHLHALGITAWQDALVGDFLGMDDPAGAYLTAAQDGTLTARVVGALWWDRERGAEQIPELAEKRAALSRGRFRAGAVKLMLDGVAENGTAALLDPYLDRCGCRTANRGKSFIDPARLPGYVTELDALGFQCHFHALGDRAVRDALDAVAAARAANGPNDTRPHLAHLQVVHPDDVPRFARLGATANIQPLWAAHEPQMDELTIPFLGPERAARQYPFAALLRSGARLAAGSDWPVSSPDPLQGIHVAVNRVEPGGTGPVFLPDERLSLAEALTAYTAGSAYVNHLDGTGRVAVGALADLVVLDRDPFAGPPEAIAETAVALTYVGGECVYAAE
;
A
#
# COMPACT_ATOMS: atom_id res chain seq x y z
N MET A 1 -39.19 5.17 14.50
CA MET A 1 -38.40 5.78 13.41
C MET A 1 -38.09 4.66 12.45
N HIS A 2 -38.33 4.84 11.15
CA HIS A 2 -38.06 3.79 10.15
C HIS A 2 -36.61 3.87 9.68
N ALA A 3 -36.06 2.74 9.24
CA ALA A 3 -34.75 2.68 8.59
C ALA A 3 -34.81 3.27 7.17
N ASP A 4 -33.72 3.84 6.68
CA ASP A 4 -33.59 4.25 5.29
C ASP A 4 -33.15 3.05 4.42
N LEU A 5 -32.25 2.22 4.97
CA LEU A 5 -31.72 1.01 4.35
C LEU A 5 -31.77 -0.17 5.34
N LEU A 6 -32.12 -1.36 4.84
CA LEU A 6 -32.22 -2.58 5.64
C LEU A 6 -31.62 -3.77 4.88
N PHE A 7 -30.55 -4.35 5.43
CA PHE A 7 -29.98 -5.61 4.94
C PHE A 7 -30.62 -6.78 5.67
N THR A 8 -31.02 -7.84 4.94
CA THR A 8 -31.58 -9.06 5.56
C THR A 8 -31.22 -10.32 4.77
N GLY A 9 -31.37 -11.50 5.38
CA GLY A 9 -31.38 -12.76 4.61
C GLY A 9 -30.01 -13.42 4.41
N GLY A 10 -28.98 -12.98 5.14
CA GLY A 10 -27.63 -13.55 5.09
C GLY A 10 -26.87 -13.29 6.39
N PRO A 11 -25.73 -13.97 6.63
CA PRO A 11 -24.90 -13.76 7.80
C PRO A 11 -24.29 -12.35 7.82
N VAL A 12 -24.09 -11.81 9.03
CA VAL A 12 -23.47 -10.50 9.27
C VAL A 12 -22.27 -10.68 10.20
N LEU A 13 -21.10 -10.20 9.79
CA LEU A 13 -19.89 -10.19 10.62
C LEU A 13 -19.91 -8.99 11.59
N THR A 14 -20.24 -9.25 12.84
CA THR A 14 -20.18 -8.28 13.96
C THR A 14 -18.86 -8.43 14.73
N PRO A 15 -18.52 -7.51 15.66
CA PRO A 15 -17.35 -7.67 16.52
C PRO A 15 -17.32 -8.99 17.31
N GLU A 16 -18.48 -9.55 17.63
CA GLU A 16 -18.64 -10.83 18.34
C GLU A 16 -18.64 -12.05 17.41
N GLY A 17 -18.46 -11.84 16.10
CA GLY A 17 -18.46 -12.86 15.05
C GLY A 17 -19.72 -12.84 14.18
N ARG A 18 -20.01 -13.95 13.50
CA ARG A 18 -21.18 -14.08 12.60
C ARG A 18 -22.47 -14.34 13.38
N THR A 19 -22.90 -13.36 14.19
CA THR A 19 -23.99 -13.51 15.17
C THR A 19 -25.31 -12.88 14.76
N ALA A 20 -25.36 -12.11 13.68
CA ALA A 20 -26.55 -11.40 13.22
C ALA A 20 -26.93 -11.78 11.78
N THR A 21 -28.18 -11.47 11.40
CA THR A 21 -28.71 -11.73 10.05
C THR A 21 -29.48 -10.55 9.44
N ALA A 22 -29.49 -9.41 10.14
CA ALA A 22 -30.10 -8.18 9.67
C ALA A 22 -29.41 -6.93 10.26
N VAL A 23 -29.34 -5.87 9.44
CA VAL A 23 -28.76 -4.58 9.81
C VAL A 23 -29.65 -3.46 9.28
N ALA A 24 -30.06 -2.53 10.14
CA ALA A 24 -30.79 -1.33 9.77
C ALA A 24 -29.87 -0.10 9.82
N VAL A 25 -30.03 0.77 8.82
CA VAL A 25 -29.28 2.02 8.68
C VAL A 25 -30.27 3.18 8.59
N THR A 26 -29.97 4.28 9.29
CA THR A 26 -30.70 5.55 9.21
C THR A 26 -29.69 6.68 9.01
N GLY A 27 -29.86 7.48 7.96
CA GLY A 27 -28.83 8.38 7.47
C GLY A 27 -27.54 7.62 7.15
N ASP A 28 -26.44 8.03 7.76
CA ASP A 28 -25.12 7.44 7.55
C ASP A 28 -24.72 6.38 8.59
N ARG A 29 -25.64 5.98 9.49
CA ARG A 29 -25.31 5.14 10.65
C ARG A 29 -26.17 3.89 10.78
N ILE A 30 -25.53 2.84 11.29
CA ILE A 30 -26.17 1.61 11.73
C ILE A 30 -26.98 1.91 13.00
N THR A 31 -28.29 1.66 12.97
CA THR A 31 -29.21 1.92 14.08
C THR A 31 -29.71 0.65 14.76
N ALA A 32 -29.64 -0.49 14.08
CA ALA A 32 -29.91 -1.80 14.69
C ALA A 32 -29.11 -2.92 14.00
N VAL A 33 -28.69 -3.91 14.80
CA VAL A 33 -28.06 -5.16 14.36
C VAL A 33 -28.75 -6.29 15.11
N GLY A 34 -29.16 -7.33 14.42
CA GLY A 34 -29.92 -8.43 15.03
C GLY A 34 -30.43 -9.43 13.99
N HIS A 35 -31.65 -9.91 14.18
CA HIS A 35 -32.27 -10.93 13.34
C HIS A 35 -33.61 -10.46 12.73
N ALA A 36 -34.66 -11.26 12.87
CA ALA A 36 -35.96 -10.99 12.26
C ALA A 36 -36.65 -9.75 12.85
N GLU A 37 -36.39 -9.43 14.11
CA GLU A 37 -36.95 -8.27 14.82
C GLU A 37 -36.53 -6.94 14.19
N VAL A 38 -35.34 -6.87 13.57
CA VAL A 38 -34.84 -5.67 12.88
C VAL A 38 -35.72 -5.32 11.67
N ARG A 39 -36.39 -6.31 11.06
CA ARG A 39 -37.28 -6.09 9.90
C ARG A 39 -38.47 -5.20 10.25
N ALA A 40 -38.88 -5.14 11.52
CA ALA A 40 -39.96 -4.26 11.97
C ALA A 40 -39.61 -2.76 11.84
N LEU A 41 -38.33 -2.42 11.63
CA LEU A 41 -37.88 -1.05 11.39
C LEU A 41 -38.09 -0.60 9.95
N ALA A 42 -38.42 -1.51 9.02
CA ALA A 42 -38.78 -1.15 7.66
C ALA A 42 -40.05 -0.30 7.63
N GLY A 43 -40.03 0.76 6.84
CA GLY A 43 -41.18 1.60 6.50
C GLY A 43 -41.40 1.65 5.00
N PRO A 44 -42.41 2.41 4.54
CA PRO A 44 -42.79 2.45 3.11
C PRO A 44 -41.70 2.99 2.15
N ARG A 45 -40.65 3.62 2.67
CA ARG A 45 -39.53 4.19 1.90
C ARG A 45 -38.19 3.50 2.17
N THR A 46 -38.19 2.45 3.00
CA THR A 46 -36.96 1.72 3.31
C THR A 46 -36.53 0.91 2.10
N GLU A 47 -35.30 1.10 1.65
CA GLU A 47 -34.66 0.19 0.72
C GLU A 47 -34.32 -1.11 1.46
N VAL A 48 -34.75 -2.25 0.91
CA VAL A 48 -34.46 -3.57 1.50
C VAL A 48 -33.52 -4.32 0.57
N VAL A 49 -32.33 -4.62 1.08
CA VAL A 49 -31.31 -5.43 0.38
C VAL A 49 -31.39 -6.85 0.90
N ASP A 50 -31.81 -7.78 0.03
CA ASP A 50 -31.74 -9.21 0.32
C ASP A 50 -30.34 -9.73 0.04
N LEU A 51 -29.65 -10.12 1.11
CA LEU A 51 -28.34 -10.74 1.05
C LEU A 51 -28.42 -12.12 0.39
N ALA A 52 -29.58 -12.80 0.35
CA ALA A 52 -29.73 -14.10 -0.30
C ALA A 52 -28.65 -15.13 0.13
N GLY A 53 -28.34 -15.15 1.44
CA GLY A 53 -27.31 -16.01 2.03
C GLY A 53 -25.88 -15.46 1.97
N ARG A 54 -25.64 -14.34 1.29
CA ARG A 54 -24.32 -13.67 1.19
C ARG A 54 -23.89 -13.03 2.51
N LEU A 55 -22.57 -12.92 2.71
CA LEU A 55 -21.99 -12.31 3.90
C LEU A 55 -21.97 -10.78 3.80
N LEU A 56 -22.55 -10.11 4.79
CA LEU A 56 -22.36 -8.67 5.04
C LEU A 56 -21.26 -8.47 6.09
N LEU A 57 -20.33 -7.56 5.85
CA LEU A 57 -19.23 -7.23 6.75
C LEU A 57 -18.92 -5.72 6.71
N PRO A 58 -18.06 -5.20 7.61
CA PRO A 58 -17.60 -3.82 7.51
C PRO A 58 -16.86 -3.61 6.20
N GLY A 59 -16.98 -2.43 5.61
CA GLY A 59 -16.18 -2.06 4.45
C GLY A 59 -14.69 -2.17 4.73
N PHE A 60 -13.94 -2.72 3.77
CA PHE A 60 -12.50 -2.82 3.88
C PHE A 60 -11.86 -1.43 3.91
N GLN A 61 -10.68 -1.35 4.49
CA GLN A 61 -9.84 -0.17 4.42
C GLN A 61 -8.41 -0.55 4.10
N ASP A 62 -7.79 0.26 3.28
CA ASP A 62 -6.39 0.12 2.93
C ASP A 62 -5.53 1.05 3.79
N ALA A 63 -4.65 0.50 4.64
CA ALA A 63 -3.79 1.30 5.50
C ALA A 63 -2.54 1.84 4.78
N HIS A 64 -2.30 1.48 3.52
CA HIS A 64 -1.12 1.88 2.75
C HIS A 64 -1.36 1.71 1.26
N VAL A 65 -1.60 2.80 0.54
CA VAL A 65 -1.84 2.76 -0.91
C VAL A 65 -1.39 4.05 -1.58
N HIS A 66 -1.23 4.03 -2.91
CA HIS A 66 -0.87 5.17 -3.74
C HIS A 66 -1.90 5.40 -4.88
N PRO A 67 -3.15 5.81 -4.57
CA PRO A 67 -4.26 5.77 -5.53
C PRO A 67 -4.09 6.70 -6.74
N VAL A 68 -3.52 7.89 -6.56
CA VAL A 68 -3.33 8.82 -7.68
C VAL A 68 -2.22 8.34 -8.61
N PRO A 69 -1.02 7.96 -8.11
CA PRO A 69 -0.03 7.25 -8.94
C PRO A 69 -0.62 6.04 -9.66
N ALA A 70 -1.33 5.16 -8.95
CA ALA A 70 -1.96 3.98 -9.55
C ALA A 70 -2.97 4.34 -10.65
N GLY A 71 -3.84 5.32 -10.40
CA GLY A 71 -4.80 5.78 -11.40
C GLY A 71 -4.14 6.41 -12.63
N LEU A 72 -2.98 7.06 -12.46
CA LEU A 72 -2.19 7.59 -13.57
C LEU A 72 -1.54 6.46 -14.36
N GLU A 73 -0.97 5.47 -13.69
CA GLU A 73 -0.34 4.30 -14.33
C GLU A 73 -1.34 3.48 -15.14
N LEU A 74 -2.51 3.18 -14.55
CA LEU A 74 -3.62 2.51 -15.25
C LEU A 74 -4.13 3.28 -16.47
N SER A 75 -3.91 4.61 -16.52
CA SER A 75 -4.30 5.45 -17.66
C SER A 75 -3.22 5.58 -18.75
N ARG A 76 -2.05 4.98 -18.53
CA ARG A 76 -0.83 5.10 -19.35
C ARG A 76 -0.44 3.71 -19.91
N CYS A 77 0.84 3.49 -20.22
CA CYS A 77 1.35 2.18 -20.61
C CYS A 77 1.37 1.24 -19.40
N ASP A 78 0.27 0.52 -19.17
CA ASP A 78 0.15 -0.47 -18.10
C ASP A 78 0.89 -1.77 -18.45
N LEU A 79 1.86 -2.14 -17.61
CA LEU A 79 2.67 -3.35 -17.73
C LEU A 79 2.37 -4.38 -16.64
N THR A 80 1.41 -4.11 -15.76
CA THR A 80 1.12 -4.93 -14.56
C THR A 80 0.73 -6.36 -14.91
N GLY A 81 0.09 -6.58 -16.06
CA GLY A 81 -0.32 -7.90 -16.54
C GLY A 81 0.76 -8.67 -17.31
N ALA A 82 1.92 -8.08 -17.60
CA ALA A 82 2.99 -8.73 -18.35
C ALA A 82 3.92 -9.50 -17.41
N THR A 83 4.13 -10.79 -17.71
CA THR A 83 4.88 -11.70 -16.83
C THR A 83 6.24 -12.12 -17.40
N THR A 84 6.50 -11.78 -18.66
CA THR A 84 7.76 -12.10 -19.37
C THR A 84 8.33 -10.86 -20.04
N ALA A 85 9.66 -10.84 -20.24
CA ALA A 85 10.33 -9.75 -20.96
C ALA A 85 9.71 -9.50 -22.34
N GLU A 86 9.36 -10.56 -23.07
CA GLU A 86 8.72 -10.48 -24.39
C GLU A 86 7.35 -9.81 -24.32
N GLU A 87 6.50 -10.21 -23.37
CA GLU A 87 5.19 -9.59 -23.16
C GLU A 87 5.32 -8.12 -22.78
N THR A 88 6.25 -7.79 -21.88
CA THR A 88 6.47 -6.40 -21.45
C THR A 88 6.92 -5.53 -22.63
N VAL A 89 7.90 -5.97 -23.42
CA VAL A 89 8.37 -5.22 -24.61
C VAL A 89 7.26 -5.09 -25.66
N ALA A 90 6.46 -6.14 -25.86
CA ALA A 90 5.33 -6.11 -26.79
C ALA A 90 4.26 -5.11 -26.35
N ALA A 91 3.94 -5.04 -25.05
CA ALA A 91 2.99 -4.09 -24.50
C ALA A 91 3.47 -2.64 -24.68
N VAL A 92 4.76 -2.37 -24.42
CA VAL A 92 5.36 -1.04 -24.67
C VAL A 92 5.23 -0.64 -26.14
N ARG A 93 5.58 -1.55 -27.06
CA ARG A 93 5.45 -1.29 -28.51
C ARG A 93 4.01 -1.01 -28.91
N ALA A 94 3.07 -1.86 -28.47
CA ALA A 94 1.65 -1.72 -28.79
C ALA A 94 1.09 -0.38 -28.27
N TYR A 95 1.46 0.03 -27.06
CA TYR A 95 1.06 1.32 -26.51
C TYR A 95 1.65 2.49 -27.32
N ALA A 96 2.94 2.41 -27.66
CA ALA A 96 3.63 3.45 -28.43
C ALA A 96 3.07 3.62 -29.84
N ASP A 97 2.62 2.53 -30.48
CA ASP A 97 1.97 2.52 -31.80
C ASP A 97 0.55 3.08 -31.74
N ALA A 98 -0.20 2.79 -30.67
CA ALA A 98 -1.56 3.27 -30.47
C ALA A 98 -1.63 4.78 -30.12
N HIS A 99 -0.52 5.36 -29.64
CA HIS A 99 -0.43 6.75 -29.18
C HIS A 99 0.70 7.52 -29.88
N PRO A 100 0.64 7.71 -31.22
CA PRO A 100 1.69 8.39 -31.98
C PRO A 100 1.83 9.88 -31.62
N GLU A 101 0.81 10.48 -31.02
CA GLU A 101 0.81 11.88 -30.60
C GLU A 101 1.57 12.15 -29.30
N ARG A 102 1.93 11.10 -28.54
CA ARG A 102 2.63 11.25 -27.26
C ARG A 102 4.13 11.40 -27.49
N GLU A 103 4.67 12.52 -27.02
CA GLU A 103 6.12 12.81 -27.09
C GLU A 103 6.96 11.90 -26.18
N TRP A 104 6.39 11.45 -25.06
CA TRP A 104 7.01 10.52 -24.11
C TRP A 104 6.15 9.26 -23.98
N ILE A 105 6.81 8.11 -23.84
CA ILE A 105 6.14 6.88 -23.40
C ILE A 105 6.32 6.76 -21.89
N LEU A 106 5.21 6.98 -21.19
CA LEU A 106 5.09 6.87 -19.73
C LEU A 106 4.14 5.72 -19.40
N GLY A 107 4.31 5.14 -18.23
CA GLY A 107 3.59 3.95 -17.77
C GLY A 107 4.31 3.36 -16.57
N GLY A 108 4.16 2.07 -16.32
CA GLY A 108 4.85 1.39 -15.22
C GLY A 108 4.32 -0.02 -14.98
N GLY A 109 4.75 -0.63 -13.88
CA GLY A 109 4.21 -1.91 -13.40
C GLY A 109 4.94 -3.16 -13.90
N TRP A 110 6.11 -3.03 -14.55
CA TRP A 110 6.86 -4.20 -15.01
C TRP A 110 7.49 -4.96 -13.84
N SER A 111 7.47 -6.29 -13.90
CA SER A 111 8.06 -7.14 -12.87
C SER A 111 9.56 -7.34 -13.07
N MET A 112 10.36 -7.24 -12.00
CA MET A 112 11.80 -7.49 -12.05
C MET A 112 12.12 -8.92 -12.47
N GLU A 113 11.32 -9.89 -12.02
CA GLU A 113 11.53 -11.31 -12.32
C GLU A 113 11.37 -11.65 -13.81
N ALA A 114 10.66 -10.80 -14.57
CA ALA A 114 10.53 -10.96 -16.01
C ALA A 114 11.86 -10.78 -16.76
N PHE A 115 12.87 -10.19 -16.11
CA PHE A 115 14.16 -9.87 -16.70
C PHE A 115 15.32 -10.52 -15.94
N ALA A 116 16.29 -11.05 -16.69
CA ALA A 116 17.47 -11.66 -16.11
C ALA A 116 18.20 -10.69 -15.17
N GLY A 117 18.37 -11.10 -13.91
CA GLY A 117 19.02 -10.28 -12.88
C GLY A 117 18.20 -9.12 -12.33
N GLY A 118 16.91 -8.99 -12.72
CA GLY A 118 16.05 -7.91 -12.26
C GLY A 118 16.27 -6.56 -12.96
N THR A 119 17.13 -6.52 -13.98
CA THR A 119 17.59 -5.25 -14.59
C THR A 119 17.43 -5.30 -16.12
N PRO A 120 16.32 -4.80 -16.69
CA PRO A 120 16.15 -4.71 -18.13
C PRO A 120 17.13 -3.72 -18.77
N THR A 121 17.47 -3.94 -20.03
CA THR A 121 18.44 -3.10 -20.75
C THR A 121 17.77 -2.06 -21.65
N LYS A 122 18.41 -0.92 -21.87
CA LYS A 122 17.91 0.17 -22.72
C LYS A 122 17.72 -0.27 -24.18
N GLU A 123 18.53 -1.21 -24.67
CA GLU A 123 18.51 -1.66 -26.06
C GLU A 123 17.18 -2.34 -26.43
N LEU A 124 16.54 -3.01 -25.47
CA LEU A 124 15.21 -3.59 -25.63
C LEU A 124 14.14 -2.50 -25.87
N LEU A 125 14.23 -1.36 -25.17
CA LEU A 125 13.36 -0.20 -25.44
C LEU A 125 13.74 0.53 -26.71
N ASP A 126 15.03 0.69 -27.01
CA ASP A 126 15.49 1.33 -28.24
C ASP A 126 14.94 0.59 -29.48
N ALA A 127 14.83 -0.74 -29.41
CA ALA A 127 14.23 -1.55 -30.47
C ALA A 127 12.70 -1.44 -30.54
N ALA A 128 12.03 -1.15 -29.42
CA ALA A 128 10.57 -1.00 -29.34
C ALA A 128 10.09 0.41 -29.70
N VAL A 129 10.81 1.43 -29.24
CA VAL A 129 10.50 2.86 -29.35
C VAL A 129 11.81 3.62 -29.65
N PRO A 130 12.22 3.70 -30.94
CA PRO A 130 13.52 4.24 -31.33
C PRO A 130 13.60 5.77 -31.33
N ASP A 131 12.45 6.47 -31.34
CA ASP A 131 12.36 7.88 -31.68
C ASP A 131 11.90 8.77 -30.53
N ARG A 132 11.41 8.19 -29.44
CA ARG A 132 10.81 8.89 -28.29
C ARG A 132 11.47 8.47 -26.98
N PRO A 133 11.62 9.38 -26.00
CA PRO A 133 12.04 9.00 -24.66
C PRO A 133 11.00 8.11 -23.96
N VAL A 134 11.50 7.09 -23.26
CA VAL A 134 10.71 6.13 -22.48
C VAL A 134 11.15 6.20 -21.02
N TYR A 135 10.17 6.25 -20.10
CA TYR A 135 10.40 6.17 -18.65
C TYR A 135 9.29 5.33 -18.01
N LEU A 136 9.67 4.17 -17.47
CA LEU A 136 8.75 3.16 -16.94
C LEU A 136 9.24 2.71 -15.55
N PRO A 137 8.66 3.20 -14.46
CA PRO A 137 8.87 2.64 -13.12
C PRO A 137 8.53 1.14 -13.09
N ASN A 138 9.30 0.37 -12.33
CA ASN A 138 9.00 -1.03 -12.07
C ASN A 138 7.82 -1.17 -11.11
N ARG A 139 7.36 -2.42 -10.95
CA ARG A 139 6.24 -2.77 -10.07
C ARG A 139 6.40 -2.24 -8.64
N ASP A 140 7.59 -2.27 -8.04
CA ASP A 140 7.81 -1.82 -6.66
C ASP A 140 8.15 -0.32 -6.50
N HIS A 141 8.21 0.44 -7.60
CA HIS A 141 8.56 1.87 -7.63
C HIS A 141 9.93 2.22 -7.04
N HIS A 142 10.80 1.23 -6.80
CA HIS A 142 12.20 1.42 -6.40
C HIS A 142 13.17 1.41 -7.59
N GLY A 143 12.67 1.19 -8.81
CA GLY A 143 13.46 1.28 -10.03
C GLY A 143 12.69 1.87 -11.22
N ALA A 144 13.43 2.33 -12.25
CA ALA A 144 12.86 2.76 -13.53
C ALA A 144 13.68 2.24 -14.71
N TRP A 145 12.97 1.80 -15.75
CA TRP A 145 13.51 1.40 -17.03
C TRP A 145 13.39 2.54 -18.04
N VAL A 146 14.53 2.89 -18.64
CA VAL A 146 14.67 4.04 -19.55
C VAL A 146 15.44 3.64 -20.80
N ASN A 147 15.10 4.26 -21.92
CA ASN A 147 15.79 4.04 -23.20
C ASN A 147 16.97 5.01 -23.38
N SER A 148 17.76 4.81 -24.44
CA SER A 148 18.93 5.66 -24.74
C SER A 148 18.51 7.12 -24.94
N ARG A 149 17.36 7.36 -25.58
CA ARG A 149 16.85 8.71 -25.81
C ARG A 149 16.57 9.48 -24.51
N ALA A 150 16.00 8.83 -23.51
CA ALA A 150 15.75 9.43 -22.20
C ALA A 150 17.04 9.72 -21.42
N LEU A 151 18.04 8.83 -21.49
CA LEU A 151 19.36 9.04 -20.88
C LEU A 151 20.11 10.21 -21.51
N GLU A 152 20.07 10.34 -22.85
CA GLU A 152 20.65 11.47 -23.58
C GLU A 152 20.04 12.80 -23.16
N LEU A 153 18.70 12.87 -23.08
CA LEU A 153 17.99 14.08 -22.63
C LEU A 153 18.36 14.46 -21.20
N ALA A 154 18.62 13.47 -20.34
CA ALA A 154 19.04 13.68 -18.96
C ALA A 154 20.53 14.01 -18.80
N GLY A 155 21.34 13.87 -19.85
CA GLY A 155 22.80 14.00 -19.76
C GLY A 155 23.45 12.92 -18.90
N VAL A 156 22.82 11.74 -18.79
CA VAL A 156 23.33 10.61 -18.01
C VAL A 156 24.21 9.74 -18.90
N GLY A 157 25.49 9.62 -18.55
CA GLY A 157 26.49 8.89 -19.31
C GLY A 157 27.43 8.06 -18.43
N ARG A 158 28.55 7.62 -19.03
CA ARG A 158 29.57 6.81 -18.35
C ARG A 158 30.10 7.48 -17.08
N ASP A 159 30.38 8.78 -17.15
CA ASP A 159 31.02 9.53 -16.06
C ASP A 159 30.03 10.12 -15.05
N THR A 160 28.73 9.85 -15.19
CA THR A 160 27.71 10.33 -14.23
C THR A 160 27.84 9.55 -12.92
N PRO A 161 28.11 10.19 -11.77
CA PRO A 161 28.18 9.47 -10.49
C PRO A 161 26.80 9.00 -10.04
N ASP A 162 26.76 7.92 -9.26
CA ASP A 162 25.55 7.49 -8.56
C ASP A 162 25.13 8.55 -7.51
N PRO A 163 23.82 8.84 -7.36
CA PRO A 163 23.33 9.63 -6.23
C PRO A 163 23.61 8.94 -4.88
N ALA A 164 23.68 9.70 -3.79
CA ALA A 164 23.93 9.12 -2.46
C ALA A 164 22.89 8.06 -2.06
N ASP A 165 21.64 8.28 -2.45
CA ASP A 165 20.47 7.46 -2.19
C ASP A 165 20.04 6.60 -3.40
N GLY A 166 20.87 6.47 -4.44
CA GLY A 166 20.51 5.72 -5.64
C GLY A 166 21.68 5.04 -6.34
N ARG A 167 21.37 4.29 -7.41
CA ARG A 167 22.36 3.59 -8.22
C ARG A 167 21.94 3.56 -9.68
N ILE A 168 22.88 3.82 -10.59
CA ILE A 168 22.70 3.62 -12.03
C ILE A 168 23.19 2.21 -12.35
N GLU A 169 22.32 1.35 -12.88
CA GLU A 169 22.77 0.03 -13.35
C GLU A 169 23.61 0.19 -14.61
N ARG A 170 24.83 -0.37 -14.60
CA ARG A 170 25.83 -0.23 -15.66
C ARG A 170 26.11 -1.56 -16.33
N ASN A 171 26.34 -1.51 -17.64
CA ASN A 171 26.74 -2.68 -18.41
C ASN A 171 28.24 -2.99 -18.21
N ALA A 172 28.72 -4.07 -18.85
CA ALA A 172 30.12 -4.50 -18.77
C ALA A 172 31.16 -3.46 -19.25
N SER A 173 30.72 -2.45 -20.03
CA SER A 173 31.56 -1.33 -20.50
C SER A 173 31.44 -0.09 -19.62
N GLU A 174 30.81 -0.20 -18.44
CA GLU A 174 30.52 0.89 -17.49
C GLU A 174 29.55 1.95 -18.01
N GLU A 175 28.89 1.73 -19.14
CA GLU A 175 27.86 2.64 -19.64
C GLU A 175 26.53 2.41 -18.91
N PRO A 176 25.67 3.45 -18.74
CA PRO A 176 24.32 3.27 -18.21
C PRO A 176 23.55 2.24 -19.03
N GLY A 177 23.08 1.20 -18.37
CA GLY A 177 22.43 0.04 -18.96
C GLY A 177 20.93 0.21 -19.19
N GLY A 178 20.31 1.27 -18.66
CA GLY A 178 18.89 1.56 -18.83
C GLY A 178 18.03 1.32 -17.59
N THR A 179 18.56 0.77 -16.52
CA THR A 179 17.86 0.65 -15.23
C THR A 179 18.42 1.64 -14.22
N LEU A 180 17.54 2.38 -13.54
CA LEU A 180 17.87 3.37 -12.52
C LEU A 180 17.21 2.95 -11.20
N GLN A 181 17.96 2.92 -10.10
CA GLN A 181 17.48 2.48 -8.79
C GLN A 181 17.35 3.66 -7.82
N GLU A 182 16.25 3.69 -7.07
CA GLU A 182 15.99 4.62 -5.96
C GLU A 182 16.17 6.09 -6.39
N GLY A 183 17.02 6.87 -5.71
CA GLY A 183 17.29 8.27 -6.06
C GLY A 183 17.78 8.51 -7.50
N ALA A 184 18.34 7.49 -8.18
CA ALA A 184 18.78 7.61 -9.56
C ALA A 184 17.62 7.78 -10.55
N MET A 185 16.42 7.31 -10.21
CA MET A 185 15.21 7.49 -11.03
C MET A 185 14.95 8.97 -11.34
N ARG A 186 15.20 9.85 -10.35
CA ARG A 186 15.02 11.30 -10.48
C ARG A 186 15.88 11.94 -11.57
N LEU A 187 17.01 11.34 -11.95
CA LEU A 187 17.89 11.86 -13.00
C LEU A 187 17.13 12.05 -14.32
N VAL A 188 16.28 11.07 -14.66
CA VAL A 188 15.44 11.08 -15.86
C VAL A 188 14.01 11.53 -15.55
N GLY A 189 13.41 11.04 -14.45
CA GLY A 189 11.99 11.25 -14.14
C GLY A 189 11.57 12.73 -14.09
N ARG A 190 12.46 13.62 -13.64
CA ARG A 190 12.24 15.08 -13.61
C ARG A 190 12.03 15.74 -14.98
N LEU A 191 12.36 15.04 -16.07
CA LEU A 191 12.20 15.52 -17.44
C LEU A 191 10.90 15.03 -18.09
N ALA A 192 10.25 14.02 -17.50
CA ALA A 192 8.97 13.55 -17.99
C ALA A 192 7.90 14.66 -17.86
N PRO A 193 6.98 14.81 -18.83
CA PRO A 193 5.88 15.77 -18.71
C PRO A 193 5.04 15.49 -17.46
N PRO A 194 4.83 16.49 -16.58
CA PRO A 194 4.03 16.30 -15.38
C PRO A 194 2.56 16.08 -15.76
N ALA A 195 1.83 15.32 -14.93
CA ALA A 195 0.40 15.18 -15.10
C ALA A 195 -0.30 16.53 -14.86
N THR A 196 -1.35 16.86 -15.62
CA THR A 196 -2.11 18.07 -15.31
C THR A 196 -2.96 17.88 -14.04
N PRO A 197 -3.41 18.95 -13.36
CA PRO A 197 -4.37 18.81 -12.26
C PRO A 197 -5.64 18.05 -12.63
N ALA A 198 -6.11 18.18 -13.88
CA ALA A 198 -7.25 17.45 -14.39
C ALA A 198 -6.95 15.95 -14.53
N ASP A 199 -5.76 15.58 -15.01
CA ASP A 199 -5.32 14.18 -15.09
C ASP A 199 -5.27 13.54 -13.70
N ARG A 200 -4.71 14.24 -12.71
CA ARG A 200 -4.62 13.73 -11.33
C ARG A 200 -5.99 13.55 -10.69
N LEU A 201 -6.93 14.46 -10.94
CA LEU A 201 -8.32 14.30 -10.48
C LEU A 201 -8.99 13.11 -11.17
N ALA A 202 -8.84 12.96 -12.48
CA ALA A 202 -9.39 11.83 -13.22
C ALA A 202 -8.81 10.50 -12.73
N ALA A 203 -7.49 10.44 -12.48
CA ALA A 203 -6.79 9.30 -11.91
C ALA A 203 -7.32 8.94 -10.52
N LEU A 204 -7.48 9.93 -9.62
CA LEU A 204 -8.07 9.71 -8.29
C LEU A 204 -9.47 9.11 -8.38
N LEU A 205 -10.33 9.67 -9.24
CA LEU A 205 -11.71 9.18 -9.37
C LEU A 205 -11.76 7.79 -10.01
N HIS A 206 -10.84 7.47 -10.93
CA HIS A 206 -10.71 6.13 -11.48
C HIS A 206 -10.27 5.13 -10.41
N ALA A 207 -9.22 5.46 -9.65
CA ALA A 207 -8.75 4.66 -8.53
C ALA A 207 -9.85 4.44 -7.47
N GLN A 208 -10.59 5.48 -7.09
CA GLN A 208 -11.72 5.35 -6.15
C GLN A 208 -12.78 4.35 -6.64
N ARG A 209 -13.15 4.38 -7.92
CA ARG A 209 -14.11 3.40 -8.48
C ARG A 209 -13.57 1.98 -8.42
N HIS A 210 -12.29 1.80 -8.76
CA HIS A 210 -11.64 0.50 -8.69
C HIS A 210 -11.59 -0.04 -7.24
N LEU A 211 -11.15 0.78 -6.29
CA LEU A 211 -11.10 0.42 -4.87
C LEU A 211 -12.50 0.12 -4.30
N HIS A 212 -13.52 0.89 -4.68
CA HIS A 212 -14.90 0.60 -4.29
C HIS A 212 -15.43 -0.72 -4.87
N ALA A 213 -15.02 -1.10 -6.10
CA ALA A 213 -15.34 -2.40 -6.67
C ALA A 213 -14.72 -3.57 -5.90
N LEU A 214 -13.66 -3.32 -5.12
CA LEU A 214 -13.00 -4.28 -4.23
C LEU A 214 -13.44 -4.14 -2.77
N GLY A 215 -14.50 -3.37 -2.50
CA GLY A 215 -15.07 -3.22 -1.16
C GLY A 215 -14.30 -2.26 -0.25
N ILE A 216 -13.32 -1.54 -0.77
CA ILE A 216 -12.53 -0.58 0.00
C ILE A 216 -13.32 0.73 0.12
N THR A 217 -13.63 1.12 1.37
CA THR A 217 -14.46 2.30 1.69
C THR A 217 -13.66 3.49 2.20
N ALA A 218 -12.42 3.25 2.63
CA ALA A 218 -11.48 4.26 3.08
C ALA A 218 -10.04 3.79 2.88
N TRP A 219 -9.10 4.73 2.82
CA TRP A 219 -7.68 4.40 2.71
C TRP A 219 -6.77 5.45 3.32
N GLN A 220 -5.50 5.09 3.51
CA GLN A 220 -4.42 6.03 3.77
C GLN A 220 -3.48 6.11 2.57
N ASP A 221 -3.47 7.27 1.92
CA ASP A 221 -2.53 7.58 0.85
C ASP A 221 -1.15 7.80 1.48
N ALA A 222 -0.23 6.87 1.21
CA ALA A 222 1.09 6.87 1.80
C ALA A 222 2.05 7.89 1.17
N LEU A 223 1.60 8.67 0.18
CA LEU A 223 2.40 9.68 -0.49
C LEU A 223 1.58 10.93 -0.84
N VAL A 224 1.57 11.93 0.05
CA VAL A 224 1.07 13.28 -0.24
C VAL A 224 2.24 14.27 -0.26
N GLY A 225 2.75 14.54 -1.45
CA GLY A 225 3.89 15.41 -1.73
C GLY A 225 4.61 14.97 -3.00
N ASP A 226 5.61 15.74 -3.40
CA ASP A 226 6.45 15.39 -4.56
C ASP A 226 7.47 14.31 -4.18
N PHE A 227 7.57 13.24 -4.96
CA PHE A 227 8.53 12.15 -4.73
C PHE A 227 9.05 11.54 -6.04
N LEU A 228 10.37 11.55 -6.24
CA LEU A 228 11.06 10.86 -7.36
C LEU A 228 10.41 11.03 -8.76
N GLY A 229 9.81 12.19 -9.04
CA GLY A 229 9.14 12.48 -10.31
C GLY A 229 7.64 12.14 -10.33
N MET A 230 7.09 11.64 -9.23
CA MET A 230 5.65 11.65 -8.96
C MET A 230 5.24 13.02 -8.41
N ASP A 231 4.21 13.58 -9.03
CA ASP A 231 3.64 14.88 -8.66
C ASP A 231 2.77 14.77 -7.40
N ASP A 232 2.74 15.84 -6.59
CA ASP A 232 1.87 15.93 -5.40
C ASP A 232 0.37 15.71 -5.72
N PRO A 233 -0.28 14.67 -5.14
CA PRO A 233 -1.68 14.38 -5.36
C PRO A 233 -2.64 15.26 -4.54
N ALA A 234 -2.15 16.11 -3.62
CA ALA A 234 -2.97 16.89 -2.70
C ALA A 234 -4.06 17.72 -3.40
N GLY A 235 -3.74 18.30 -4.56
CA GLY A 235 -4.70 19.08 -5.35
C GLY A 235 -5.91 18.27 -5.81
N ALA A 236 -5.71 17.01 -6.22
CA ALA A 236 -6.79 16.13 -6.66
C ALA A 236 -7.74 15.79 -5.50
N TYR A 237 -7.20 15.46 -4.32
CA TYR A 237 -8.01 15.21 -3.13
C TYR A 237 -8.79 16.43 -2.68
N LEU A 238 -8.15 17.61 -2.69
CA LEU A 238 -8.83 18.84 -2.36
C LEU A 238 -9.98 19.09 -3.32
N THR A 239 -9.77 19.09 -4.63
CA THR A 239 -10.84 19.29 -5.61
C THR A 239 -11.96 18.27 -5.43
N ALA A 240 -11.65 16.98 -5.32
CA ALA A 240 -12.66 15.93 -5.15
C ALA A 240 -13.47 16.08 -3.83
N ALA A 241 -12.80 16.45 -2.74
CA ALA A 241 -13.46 16.72 -1.46
C ALA A 241 -14.32 18.00 -1.47
N GLN A 242 -13.96 18.97 -2.30
CA GLN A 242 -14.70 20.23 -2.50
C GLN A 242 -15.97 20.03 -3.30
N ASP A 243 -15.85 19.27 -4.38
CA ASP A 243 -16.93 19.00 -5.33
C ASP A 243 -17.89 17.90 -4.83
N GLY A 244 -17.54 17.24 -3.72
CA GLY A 244 -18.32 16.13 -3.16
C GLY A 244 -18.18 14.82 -3.95
N THR A 245 -17.20 14.74 -4.86
CA THR A 245 -16.92 13.55 -5.69
C THR A 245 -15.98 12.55 -5.01
N LEU A 246 -15.27 12.97 -3.95
CA LEU A 246 -14.57 12.05 -3.05
C LEU A 246 -15.60 11.38 -2.12
N THR A 247 -15.96 10.13 -2.41
CA THR A 247 -16.90 9.34 -1.61
C THR A 247 -16.18 8.61 -0.47
N ALA A 248 -14.96 8.15 -0.71
CA ALA A 248 -14.14 7.49 0.31
C ALA A 248 -13.68 8.45 1.41
N ARG A 249 -13.31 7.88 2.57
CA ARG A 249 -12.61 8.62 3.63
C ARG A 249 -11.11 8.39 3.49
N VAL A 250 -10.33 9.46 3.48
CA VAL A 250 -8.92 9.38 3.13
C VAL A 250 -8.05 10.11 4.15
N VAL A 251 -7.03 9.40 4.66
CA VAL A 251 -5.93 10.00 5.39
C VAL A 251 -4.75 10.16 4.44
N GLY A 252 -4.24 11.37 4.28
CA GLY A 252 -3.01 11.65 3.53
C GLY A 252 -1.80 11.67 4.45
N ALA A 253 -0.77 10.90 4.10
CA ALA A 253 0.52 10.98 4.74
C ALA A 253 1.41 11.97 3.99
N LEU A 254 1.65 13.13 4.61
CA LEU A 254 2.54 14.16 4.07
C LEU A 254 3.95 13.61 3.93
N TRP A 255 4.56 13.81 2.77
CA TRP A 255 5.88 13.28 2.48
C TRP A 255 6.97 13.98 3.32
N TRP A 256 7.80 13.19 4.02
CA TRP A 256 9.03 13.68 4.62
C TRP A 256 10.15 13.73 3.58
N ASP A 257 10.65 14.93 3.28
CA ASP A 257 11.81 15.08 2.42
C ASP A 257 13.09 14.74 3.20
N ARG A 258 13.71 13.62 2.80
CA ARG A 258 14.95 13.11 3.41
C ARG A 258 16.18 13.97 3.14
N GLU A 259 16.16 14.85 2.14
CA GLU A 259 17.25 15.81 1.90
C GLU A 259 17.22 16.98 2.91
N ARG A 260 16.13 17.10 3.69
CA ARG A 260 15.88 18.16 4.68
C ARG A 260 15.85 17.61 6.12
N GLY A 261 15.98 18.51 7.09
CA GLY A 261 15.89 18.22 8.51
C GLY A 261 14.59 18.72 9.16
N ALA A 262 14.64 18.95 10.47
CA ALA A 262 13.50 19.41 11.28
C ALA A 262 12.93 20.77 10.83
N GLU A 263 13.69 21.57 10.08
CA GLU A 263 13.23 22.85 9.54
C GLU A 263 12.03 22.73 8.59
N GLN A 264 11.70 21.53 8.11
CA GLN A 264 10.49 21.27 7.31
C GLN A 264 9.21 21.08 8.15
N ILE A 265 9.33 20.84 9.45
CA ILE A 265 8.17 20.52 10.30
C ILE A 265 7.12 21.65 10.36
N PRO A 266 7.49 22.95 10.44
CA PRO A 266 6.51 24.03 10.35
C PRO A 266 5.73 24.02 9.02
N GLU A 267 6.39 23.74 7.90
CA GLU A 267 5.75 23.62 6.58
C GLU A 267 4.77 22.43 6.54
N LEU A 268 5.13 21.30 7.14
CA LEU A 268 4.22 20.15 7.26
C LEU A 268 2.98 20.51 8.09
N ALA A 269 3.14 21.26 9.19
CA ALA A 269 2.03 21.74 10.00
C ALA A 269 1.10 22.69 9.22
N GLU A 270 1.66 23.59 8.41
CA GLU A 270 0.90 24.46 7.51
C GLU A 270 0.15 23.65 6.43
N LYS A 271 0.82 22.67 5.81
CA LYS A 271 0.20 21.75 4.83
C LYS A 271 -0.95 20.97 5.45
N ARG A 272 -0.80 20.40 6.65
CA ARG A 272 -1.90 19.71 7.35
C ARG A 272 -3.15 20.59 7.50
N ALA A 273 -2.95 21.86 7.86
CA ALA A 273 -4.04 22.83 8.02
C ALA A 273 -4.70 23.19 6.68
N ALA A 274 -3.90 23.35 5.62
CA ALA A 274 -4.39 23.70 4.28
C ALA A 274 -5.06 22.53 3.53
N LEU A 275 -4.58 21.31 3.74
CA LEU A 275 -4.94 20.12 2.96
C LEU A 275 -6.07 19.29 3.59
N SER A 276 -6.67 19.73 4.70
CA SER A 276 -7.74 18.98 5.38
C SER A 276 -9.13 19.53 5.03
N ARG A 277 -9.92 18.79 4.23
CA ARG A 277 -11.28 19.21 3.83
C ARG A 277 -12.20 18.02 3.59
N GLY A 278 -13.47 18.14 3.97
CA GLY A 278 -14.48 17.11 3.70
C GLY A 278 -14.07 15.74 4.25
N ARG A 279 -13.97 14.73 3.37
CA ARG A 279 -13.54 13.36 3.69
C ARG A 279 -12.03 13.12 3.61
N PHE A 280 -11.22 14.13 3.27
CA PHE A 280 -9.76 14.05 3.24
C PHE A 280 -9.12 14.75 4.44
N ARG A 281 -8.11 14.14 5.05
CA ARG A 281 -7.34 14.66 6.19
C ARG A 281 -5.85 14.38 6.01
N ALA A 282 -5.01 15.40 6.01
CA ALA A 282 -3.55 15.26 5.90
C ALA A 282 -2.88 15.15 7.28
N GLY A 283 -3.32 14.17 8.07
CA GLY A 283 -2.94 14.03 9.50
C GLY A 283 -1.68 13.21 9.77
N ALA A 284 -1.16 12.51 8.76
CA ALA A 284 0.00 11.65 8.88
C ALA A 284 1.24 12.26 8.20
N VAL A 285 2.43 11.77 8.55
CA VAL A 285 3.70 12.03 7.86
C VAL A 285 4.31 10.70 7.49
N LYS A 286 4.65 10.52 6.21
CA LYS A 286 5.35 9.34 5.70
C LYS A 286 6.86 9.54 5.85
N LEU A 287 7.50 8.66 6.61
CA LEU A 287 8.96 8.61 6.76
C LEU A 287 9.51 7.35 6.09
N MET A 288 10.29 7.51 5.02
CA MET A 288 11.02 6.41 4.39
C MET A 288 12.33 6.17 5.11
N LEU A 289 12.49 5.00 5.76
CA LEU A 289 13.71 4.71 6.53
C LEU A 289 14.74 3.90 5.74
N ASP A 290 14.30 3.05 4.82
CA ASP A 290 15.13 2.19 3.97
C ASP A 290 14.44 1.89 2.63
N GLY A 291 15.08 1.07 1.79
CA GLY A 291 14.51 0.59 0.52
C GLY A 291 14.01 -0.86 0.64
N VAL A 292 14.37 -1.72 -0.32
CA VAL A 292 13.85 -3.10 -0.43
C VAL A 292 14.96 -4.15 -0.37
N ALA A 293 14.63 -5.40 0.01
CA ALA A 293 15.65 -6.45 0.18
C ALA A 293 16.19 -6.96 -1.16
N GLU A 294 15.33 -6.95 -2.17
CA GLU A 294 15.51 -7.50 -3.52
C GLU A 294 16.65 -6.82 -4.29
N ASN A 295 16.84 -5.51 -4.06
CA ASN A 295 17.93 -4.73 -4.65
C ASN A 295 19.07 -4.43 -3.64
N GLY A 296 18.99 -5.04 -2.45
CA GLY A 296 19.96 -4.93 -1.36
C GLY A 296 19.99 -3.57 -0.64
N THR A 297 18.91 -2.78 -0.68
CA THR A 297 18.85 -1.45 -0.05
C THR A 297 18.09 -1.42 1.28
N ALA A 298 17.28 -2.44 1.62
CA ALA A 298 16.65 -2.55 2.94
C ALA A 298 17.69 -2.66 4.06
N ALA A 299 17.46 -1.96 5.17
CA ALA A 299 18.42 -1.74 6.23
C ALA A 299 18.48 -2.94 7.19
N LEU A 300 19.58 -3.70 7.17
CA LEU A 300 19.74 -4.92 7.98
C LEU A 300 20.73 -4.80 9.15
N LEU A 301 20.40 -5.39 10.31
CA LEU A 301 21.29 -5.45 11.48
C LEU A 301 22.56 -6.28 11.21
N ASP A 302 22.48 -7.23 10.29
CA ASP A 302 23.58 -8.04 9.78
C ASP A 302 23.77 -7.84 8.27
N PRO A 303 24.97 -8.04 7.70
CA PRO A 303 25.17 -7.89 6.26
C PRO A 303 24.39 -8.90 5.43
N TYR A 304 24.02 -8.49 4.22
CA TYR A 304 23.54 -9.36 3.15
C TYR A 304 24.58 -10.41 2.79
N LEU A 305 24.11 -11.54 2.29
CA LEU A 305 24.93 -12.56 1.65
C LEU A 305 25.05 -12.29 0.15
N ASP A 306 26.07 -12.84 -0.51
CA ASP A 306 26.11 -12.95 -1.96
C ASP A 306 25.43 -14.26 -2.43
N ARG A 307 25.38 -14.48 -3.76
CA ARG A 307 24.79 -15.70 -4.34
C ARG A 307 25.49 -17.00 -3.92
N CYS A 308 26.74 -16.93 -3.45
CA CYS A 308 27.48 -18.09 -2.94
C CYS A 308 27.20 -18.34 -1.44
N GLY A 309 26.38 -17.49 -0.80
CA GLY A 309 26.09 -17.53 0.63
C GLY A 309 27.18 -16.90 1.50
N CYS A 310 28.16 -16.19 0.91
CA CYS A 310 29.22 -15.53 1.65
C CYS A 310 28.75 -14.17 2.17
N ARG A 311 29.15 -13.80 3.40
CA ARG A 311 28.83 -12.48 3.97
C ARG A 311 29.48 -11.37 3.14
N THR A 312 28.68 -10.39 2.75
CA THR A 312 29.15 -9.16 2.10
C THR A 312 29.44 -8.08 3.15
N ALA A 313 29.87 -6.89 2.70
CA ALA A 313 29.91 -5.69 3.52
C ALA A 313 28.58 -4.89 3.47
N ASN A 314 27.65 -5.24 2.56
CA ASN A 314 26.42 -4.50 2.36
C ASN A 314 25.44 -4.75 3.52
N ARG A 315 24.91 -3.68 4.11
CA ARG A 315 23.89 -3.71 5.17
C ARG A 315 22.64 -2.92 4.78
N GLY A 316 22.47 -2.61 3.50
CA GLY A 316 21.45 -1.69 3.00
C GLY A 316 21.72 -0.24 3.37
N LYS A 317 20.72 0.61 3.12
CA LYS A 317 20.80 2.07 3.26
C LYS A 317 19.83 2.55 4.34
N SER A 318 20.27 3.51 5.15
CA SER A 318 19.38 4.31 5.99
C SER A 318 19.12 5.63 5.27
N PHE A 319 17.87 5.86 4.89
CA PHE A 319 17.47 7.05 4.13
C PHE A 319 17.31 8.29 5.02
N ILE A 320 16.97 8.09 6.29
CA ILE A 320 17.02 9.11 7.33
C ILE A 320 18.10 8.70 8.33
N ASP A 321 18.93 9.66 8.74
CA ASP A 321 19.96 9.45 9.76
C ASP A 321 19.33 8.93 11.08
N PRO A 322 19.65 7.69 11.51
CA PRO A 322 19.09 7.10 12.73
C PRO A 322 19.37 7.93 13.99
N ALA A 323 20.44 8.72 14.01
CA ALA A 323 20.75 9.59 15.15
C ALA A 323 19.81 10.81 15.22
N ARG A 324 19.23 11.23 14.10
CA ARG A 324 18.33 12.40 14.02
C ARG A 324 16.86 12.00 14.08
N LEU A 325 16.52 10.80 13.61
CA LEU A 325 15.15 10.29 13.54
C LEU A 325 14.35 10.41 14.87
N PRO A 326 14.89 10.05 16.05
CA PRO A 326 14.17 10.22 17.32
C PRO A 326 13.75 11.67 17.60
N GLY A 327 14.57 12.65 17.23
CA GLY A 327 14.25 14.07 17.38
C GLY A 327 13.09 14.49 16.49
N TYR A 328 13.12 14.09 15.22
CA TYR A 328 12.05 14.39 14.26
C TYR A 328 10.71 13.79 14.68
N VAL A 329 10.72 12.51 15.06
CA VAL A 329 9.51 11.80 15.49
C VAL A 329 8.96 12.40 16.79
N THR A 330 9.82 12.80 17.72
CA THR A 330 9.40 13.48 18.96
C THR A 330 8.69 14.81 18.67
N GLU A 331 9.21 15.61 17.75
CA GLU A 331 8.61 16.90 17.40
C GLU A 331 7.30 16.73 16.60
N LEU A 332 7.25 15.80 15.65
CA LEU A 332 6.02 15.45 14.93
C LEU A 332 4.92 14.93 15.87
N ASP A 333 5.29 14.06 16.81
CA ASP A 333 4.39 13.51 17.82
C ASP A 333 3.86 14.59 18.77
N ALA A 334 4.69 15.55 19.18
CA ALA A 334 4.26 16.69 20.00
C ALA A 334 3.24 17.58 19.28
N LEU A 335 3.30 17.64 17.94
CA LEU A 335 2.34 18.34 17.09
C LEU A 335 1.11 17.49 16.74
N GLY A 336 1.01 16.26 17.25
CA GLY A 336 -0.09 15.34 17.02
C GLY A 336 -0.12 14.74 15.61
N PHE A 337 1.01 14.67 14.91
CA PHE A 337 1.10 13.93 13.65
C PHE A 337 1.17 12.42 13.91
N GLN A 338 0.49 11.65 13.07
CA GLN A 338 0.74 10.23 12.96
C GLN A 338 2.01 9.98 12.15
N CYS A 339 2.98 9.29 12.72
CA CYS A 339 4.17 8.87 11.97
C CYS A 339 3.90 7.52 11.30
N HIS A 340 3.93 7.53 9.96
CA HIS A 340 3.82 6.34 9.11
C HIS A 340 5.22 6.01 8.55
N PHE A 341 5.83 4.95 9.06
CA PHE A 341 7.17 4.55 8.66
C PHE A 341 7.13 3.49 7.55
N HIS A 342 7.93 3.66 6.51
CA HIS A 342 8.39 2.52 5.70
C HIS A 342 9.59 1.90 6.42
N ALA A 343 9.49 0.63 6.79
CA ALA A 343 10.54 -0.09 7.48
C ALA A 343 10.53 -1.57 7.05
N LEU A 344 11.36 -1.90 6.06
CA LEU A 344 11.41 -3.25 5.50
C LEU A 344 12.41 -4.14 6.23
N GLY A 345 13.63 -3.63 6.43
CA GLY A 345 14.70 -4.34 7.12
C GLY A 345 14.65 -4.21 8.64
N ASP A 346 15.22 -5.20 9.34
CA ASP A 346 15.17 -5.28 10.80
C ASP A 346 15.89 -4.12 11.51
N ARG A 347 16.88 -3.48 10.88
CA ARG A 347 17.49 -2.25 11.41
C ARG A 347 16.54 -1.07 11.27
N ALA A 348 15.86 -0.89 10.14
CA ALA A 348 14.88 0.18 9.97
C ALA A 348 13.70 0.04 10.96
N VAL A 349 13.24 -1.19 11.20
CA VAL A 349 12.21 -1.47 12.21
C VAL A 349 12.68 -1.08 13.61
N ARG A 350 13.91 -1.42 13.97
CA ARG A 350 14.51 -1.02 15.26
C ARG A 350 14.62 0.50 15.39
N ASP A 351 15.13 1.18 14.36
CA ASP A 351 15.31 2.62 14.34
C ASP A 351 13.95 3.35 14.49
N ALA A 352 12.90 2.86 13.81
CA ALA A 352 11.54 3.38 13.96
C ALA A 352 11.00 3.20 15.39
N LEU A 353 11.15 2.01 15.98
CA LEU A 353 10.68 1.73 17.34
C LEU A 353 11.49 2.50 18.40
N ASP A 354 12.78 2.75 18.17
CA ASP A 354 13.61 3.61 19.00
C ASP A 354 13.10 5.06 18.96
N ALA A 355 12.74 5.56 17.76
CA ALA A 355 12.19 6.90 17.58
C ALA A 355 10.81 7.06 18.25
N VAL A 356 9.92 6.06 18.12
CA VAL A 356 8.64 6.04 18.84
C VAL A 356 8.85 6.00 20.35
N ALA A 357 9.80 5.20 20.84
CA ALA A 357 10.12 5.14 22.27
C ALA A 357 10.62 6.49 22.81
N ALA A 358 11.47 7.19 22.05
CA ALA A 358 11.93 8.53 22.41
C ALA A 358 10.78 9.54 22.48
N ALA A 359 9.88 9.55 21.49
CA ALA A 359 8.72 10.42 21.49
C ALA A 359 7.80 10.15 22.69
N ARG A 360 7.53 8.88 23.01
CA ARG A 360 6.73 8.49 24.19
C ARG A 360 7.39 8.88 25.51
N ALA A 361 8.72 8.81 25.60
CA ALA A 361 9.46 9.23 26.78
C ALA A 361 9.42 10.76 26.98
N ALA A 362 9.47 11.53 25.89
CA ALA A 362 9.48 12.99 25.93
C ALA A 362 8.08 13.60 26.09
N ASN A 363 7.09 13.10 25.35
CA ASN A 363 5.75 13.69 25.26
C ASN A 363 4.69 12.94 26.09
N GLY A 364 5.01 11.74 26.57
CA GLY A 364 4.06 10.83 27.21
C GLY A 364 3.20 10.04 26.21
N PRO A 365 2.28 9.20 26.71
CA PRO A 365 1.29 8.52 25.86
C PRO A 365 0.34 9.52 25.20
N ASN A 366 0.10 9.37 23.90
CA ASN A 366 -0.90 10.12 23.15
C ASN A 366 -1.54 9.22 22.08
N ASP A 367 -2.58 9.74 21.41
CA ASP A 367 -3.31 9.02 20.37
C ASP A 367 -2.77 9.32 18.96
N THR A 368 -1.45 9.42 18.77
CA THR A 368 -0.85 9.62 17.42
C THR A 368 -0.78 8.36 16.58
N ARG A 369 -1.03 7.18 17.17
CA ARG A 369 -1.15 5.88 16.48
C ARG A 369 -0.01 5.61 15.47
N PRO A 370 1.28 5.70 15.86
CA PRO A 370 2.38 5.47 14.93
C PRO A 370 2.32 4.04 14.38
N HIS A 371 2.69 3.87 13.11
CA HIS A 371 2.65 2.56 12.48
C HIS A 371 3.79 2.38 11.48
N LEU A 372 4.24 1.13 11.36
CA LEU A 372 5.35 0.74 10.51
C LEU A 372 4.81 -0.20 9.43
N ALA A 373 5.06 0.15 8.18
CA ALA A 373 4.67 -0.62 7.00
C ALA A 373 5.72 -1.64 6.57
N HIS A 374 5.28 -2.64 5.82
CA HIS A 374 6.04 -3.71 5.18
C HIS A 374 6.49 -4.79 6.14
N LEU A 375 7.38 -4.45 7.07
CA LEU A 375 7.85 -5.37 8.12
C LEU A 375 8.32 -6.72 7.54
N GLN A 376 9.02 -6.68 6.40
CA GLN A 376 9.51 -7.89 5.74
C GLN A 376 10.44 -8.66 6.66
N VAL A 377 11.38 -8.00 7.34
CA VAL A 377 12.25 -8.62 8.35
C VAL A 377 12.10 -7.87 9.67
N VAL A 378 11.68 -8.57 10.73
CA VAL A 378 11.61 -8.02 12.09
C VAL A 378 12.47 -8.87 13.02
N HIS A 379 13.37 -8.22 13.75
CA HIS A 379 14.16 -8.91 14.76
C HIS A 379 13.27 -9.39 15.92
N PRO A 380 13.44 -10.62 16.45
CA PRO A 380 12.58 -11.15 17.51
C PRO A 380 12.48 -10.27 18.76
N ASP A 381 13.58 -9.62 19.16
CA ASP A 381 13.59 -8.68 20.29
C ASP A 381 12.70 -7.44 20.08
N ASP A 382 12.44 -7.09 18.82
CA ASP A 382 11.64 -5.92 18.43
C ASP A 382 10.15 -6.25 18.30
N VAL A 383 9.76 -7.51 18.07
CA VAL A 383 8.35 -7.96 18.01
C VAL A 383 7.50 -7.46 19.20
N PRO A 384 7.87 -7.73 20.47
CA PRO A 384 7.06 -7.30 21.61
C PRO A 384 7.11 -5.79 21.87
N ARG A 385 7.98 -5.02 21.18
CA ARG A 385 8.05 -3.57 21.34
C ARG A 385 6.85 -2.86 20.71
N PHE A 386 6.27 -3.41 19.64
CA PHE A 386 5.08 -2.84 19.00
C PHE A 386 3.95 -2.63 20.02
N ALA A 387 3.60 -3.69 20.75
CA ALA A 387 2.60 -3.63 21.81
C ALA A 387 2.99 -2.66 22.93
N ARG A 388 4.23 -2.72 23.42
CA ARG A 388 4.71 -1.86 24.53
C ARG A 388 4.67 -0.37 24.18
N LEU A 389 4.94 -0.02 22.93
CA LEU A 389 5.03 1.36 22.47
C LEU A 389 3.71 1.88 21.89
N GLY A 390 2.70 1.01 21.72
CA GLY A 390 1.45 1.33 21.03
C GLY A 390 1.65 1.58 19.53
N ALA A 391 2.70 1.02 18.93
CA ALA A 391 2.93 1.06 17.49
C ALA A 391 2.12 -0.03 16.80
N THR A 392 1.49 0.30 15.67
CA THR A 392 0.72 -0.66 14.87
C THR A 392 1.63 -1.27 13.80
N ALA A 393 1.51 -2.59 13.60
CA ALA A 393 2.12 -3.27 12.48
C ALA A 393 1.20 -3.16 11.26
N ASN A 394 1.60 -2.38 10.26
CA ASN A 394 0.89 -2.21 9.00
C ASN A 394 1.45 -3.21 7.99
N ILE A 395 0.75 -4.33 7.77
CA ILE A 395 1.24 -5.46 6.98
C ILE A 395 0.76 -5.38 5.52
N GLN A 396 1.55 -5.94 4.61
CA GLN A 396 1.21 -6.13 3.18
C GLN A 396 1.16 -7.64 2.93
N PRO A 397 0.02 -8.30 3.22
CA PRO A 397 -0.02 -9.76 3.26
C PRO A 397 0.36 -10.46 1.96
N LEU A 398 0.06 -9.86 0.80
CA LEU A 398 0.35 -10.45 -0.51
C LEU A 398 1.82 -10.81 -0.71
N TRP A 399 2.73 -10.11 -0.03
CA TRP A 399 4.17 -10.31 -0.20
C TRP A 399 4.69 -11.52 0.60
N ALA A 400 3.85 -12.11 1.46
CA ALA A 400 4.25 -13.16 2.40
C ALA A 400 3.98 -14.57 1.86
N ALA A 401 4.45 -14.84 0.64
CA ALA A 401 4.34 -16.11 -0.05
C ALA A 401 5.66 -16.45 -0.78
N HIS A 402 5.80 -17.71 -1.19
CA HIS A 402 6.82 -18.10 -2.16
C HIS A 402 6.42 -17.63 -3.54
N GLU A 403 7.28 -16.83 -4.17
CA GLU A 403 7.16 -16.32 -5.54
C GLU A 403 8.59 -16.01 -6.06
N PRO A 404 8.85 -15.89 -7.37
CA PRO A 404 10.20 -15.77 -7.91
C PRO A 404 11.02 -14.61 -7.32
N GLN A 405 10.43 -13.44 -7.09
CA GLN A 405 11.12 -12.32 -6.44
C GLN A 405 11.52 -12.68 -5.00
N MET A 406 10.66 -13.30 -4.19
CA MET A 406 11.00 -13.83 -2.86
C MET A 406 12.12 -14.90 -2.90
N ASP A 407 11.97 -15.90 -3.77
CA ASP A 407 12.83 -17.09 -3.79
C ASP A 407 14.19 -16.85 -4.47
N GLU A 408 14.24 -15.99 -5.49
CA GLU A 408 15.44 -15.75 -6.28
C GLU A 408 16.17 -14.46 -5.91
N LEU A 409 15.44 -13.42 -5.50
CA LEU A 409 15.98 -12.07 -5.26
C LEU A 409 16.09 -11.73 -3.77
N THR A 410 15.40 -12.44 -2.87
CA THR A 410 15.39 -12.10 -1.43
C THR A 410 16.01 -13.19 -0.56
N ILE A 411 15.45 -14.40 -0.50
CA ILE A 411 15.88 -15.47 0.41
C ILE A 411 17.39 -15.76 0.33
N PRO A 412 18.01 -15.91 -0.86
CA PRO A 412 19.43 -16.23 -0.96
C PRO A 412 20.34 -15.16 -0.33
N PHE A 413 19.94 -13.89 -0.42
CA PHE A 413 20.71 -12.74 0.07
C PHE A 413 20.45 -12.45 1.54
N LEU A 414 19.27 -12.81 2.07
CA LEU A 414 19.00 -12.78 3.51
C LEU A 414 19.66 -13.93 4.25
N GLY A 415 19.77 -15.11 3.65
CA GLY A 415 20.26 -16.32 4.30
C GLY A 415 19.22 -16.97 5.22
N PRO A 416 19.42 -18.23 5.60
CA PRO A 416 18.38 -19.09 6.17
C PRO A 416 17.81 -18.57 7.50
N GLU A 417 18.65 -17.96 8.35
CA GLU A 417 18.21 -17.48 9.66
C GLU A 417 17.23 -16.30 9.57
N ARG A 418 17.51 -15.33 8.71
CA ARG A 418 16.66 -14.16 8.51
C ARG A 418 15.46 -14.49 7.63
N ALA A 419 15.66 -15.31 6.60
CA ALA A 419 14.58 -15.80 5.76
C ALA A 419 13.48 -16.51 6.59
N ALA A 420 13.86 -17.21 7.68
CA ALA A 420 12.94 -17.87 8.59
C ALA A 420 12.14 -16.94 9.53
N ARG A 421 12.34 -15.62 9.44
CA ARG A 421 11.69 -14.61 10.30
C ARG A 421 10.94 -13.55 9.50
N GLN A 422 10.67 -13.83 8.22
CA GLN A 422 10.03 -12.86 7.35
C GLN A 422 8.53 -12.75 7.59
N TYR A 423 7.99 -11.54 7.48
CA TYR A 423 6.57 -11.24 7.64
C TYR A 423 5.93 -11.92 8.86
N PRO A 424 6.40 -11.63 10.10
CA PRO A 424 6.03 -12.35 11.31
C PRO A 424 4.67 -11.90 11.87
N PHE A 425 3.62 -12.02 11.06
CA PHE A 425 2.28 -11.51 11.34
C PHE A 425 1.68 -12.11 12.61
N ALA A 426 1.74 -13.44 12.76
CA ALA A 426 1.16 -14.12 13.90
C ALA A 426 1.98 -13.87 15.16
N ALA A 427 3.32 -13.79 15.07
CA ALA A 427 4.16 -13.43 16.20
C ALA A 427 3.88 -12.01 16.69
N LEU A 428 3.71 -11.04 15.78
CA LEU A 428 3.32 -9.67 16.12
C LEU A 428 1.97 -9.66 16.83
N LEU A 429 0.96 -10.32 16.27
CA LEU A 429 -0.37 -10.39 16.89
C LEU A 429 -0.35 -11.07 18.27
N ARG A 430 0.31 -12.23 18.39
CA ARG A 430 0.47 -12.96 19.67
C ARG A 430 1.20 -12.14 20.73
N SER A 431 2.08 -11.22 20.33
CA SER A 431 2.75 -10.30 21.26
C SER A 431 1.85 -9.19 21.81
N GLY A 432 0.62 -9.07 21.30
CA GLY A 432 -0.32 -8.01 21.64
C GLY A 432 -0.23 -6.78 20.74
N ALA A 433 0.55 -6.83 19.65
CA ALA A 433 0.58 -5.76 18.67
C ALA A 433 -0.75 -5.71 17.91
N ARG A 434 -1.16 -4.50 17.52
CA ARG A 434 -2.26 -4.34 16.58
C ARG A 434 -1.75 -4.56 15.16
N LEU A 435 -2.53 -5.27 14.36
CA LEU A 435 -2.34 -5.36 12.92
C LEU A 435 -3.29 -4.41 12.21
N ALA A 436 -2.78 -3.70 11.21
CA ALA A 436 -3.52 -3.05 10.13
C ALA A 436 -3.00 -3.63 8.81
N ALA A 437 -3.79 -3.61 7.74
CA ALA A 437 -3.35 -4.15 6.46
C ALA A 437 -3.52 -3.13 5.33
N GLY A 438 -2.55 -3.12 4.42
CA GLY A 438 -2.61 -2.34 3.19
C GLY A 438 -2.10 -3.14 1.99
N SER A 439 -2.38 -2.64 0.79
CA SER A 439 -1.97 -3.29 -0.47
C SER A 439 -0.65 -2.78 -1.03
N ASP A 440 -0.26 -1.57 -0.64
CA ASP A 440 0.77 -0.80 -1.33
C ASP A 440 0.49 -0.63 -2.84
N TRP A 441 -0.77 -0.65 -3.25
CA TRP A 441 -1.14 -0.57 -4.67
C TRP A 441 -0.65 0.76 -5.28
N PRO A 442 0.06 0.73 -6.43
CA PRO A 442 0.06 -0.35 -7.42
C PRO A 442 1.20 -1.37 -7.35
N VAL A 443 1.96 -1.43 -6.26
CA VAL A 443 3.02 -2.45 -6.07
C VAL A 443 2.47 -3.87 -6.05
N SER A 444 1.36 -4.08 -5.36
CA SER A 444 0.62 -5.33 -5.42
C SER A 444 -0.88 -5.07 -5.59
N SER A 445 -1.64 -6.14 -5.85
CA SER A 445 -3.09 -6.05 -6.04
C SER A 445 -3.77 -5.33 -4.87
N PRO A 446 -4.70 -4.39 -5.13
CA PRO A 446 -5.46 -3.74 -4.07
C PRO A 446 -6.56 -4.62 -3.50
N ASP A 447 -6.78 -5.83 -4.04
CA ASP A 447 -7.86 -6.73 -3.61
C ASP A 447 -7.60 -7.29 -2.21
N PRO A 448 -8.39 -6.88 -1.18
CA PRO A 448 -8.21 -7.35 0.18
C PRO A 448 -8.39 -8.86 0.30
N LEU A 449 -9.20 -9.50 -0.54
CA LEU A 449 -9.47 -10.95 -0.44
C LEU A 449 -8.27 -11.78 -0.89
N GLN A 450 -7.48 -11.29 -1.84
CA GLN A 450 -6.20 -11.89 -2.20
C GLN A 450 -5.19 -11.75 -1.05
N GLY A 451 -5.09 -10.57 -0.43
CA GLY A 451 -4.25 -10.37 0.75
C GLY A 451 -4.67 -11.23 1.94
N ILE A 452 -5.96 -11.32 2.22
CA ILE A 452 -6.52 -12.19 3.27
C ILE A 452 -6.21 -13.66 2.97
N HIS A 453 -6.32 -14.10 1.71
CA HIS A 453 -5.93 -15.46 1.32
C HIS A 453 -4.46 -15.73 1.67
N VAL A 454 -3.53 -14.84 1.31
CA VAL A 454 -2.11 -15.04 1.64
C VAL A 454 -1.86 -14.98 3.15
N ALA A 455 -2.52 -14.09 3.88
CA ALA A 455 -2.41 -14.03 5.34
C ALA A 455 -2.81 -15.35 6.03
N VAL A 456 -3.84 -16.02 5.50
CA VAL A 456 -4.38 -17.27 6.06
C VAL A 456 -3.61 -18.50 5.58
N ASN A 457 -3.27 -18.54 4.28
CA ASN A 457 -2.74 -19.75 3.65
C ASN A 457 -1.22 -19.71 3.50
N ARG A 458 -0.62 -18.52 3.42
CA ARG A 458 0.80 -18.24 3.13
C ARG A 458 1.26 -18.84 1.80
N VAL A 459 0.38 -18.77 0.82
CA VAL A 459 0.55 -19.18 -0.59
C VAL A 459 -0.20 -18.14 -1.43
N GLU A 460 0.30 -17.84 -2.62
CA GLU A 460 -0.37 -16.94 -3.57
C GLU A 460 -1.75 -17.46 -3.99
N PRO A 461 -2.71 -16.57 -4.34
CA PRO A 461 -3.98 -16.97 -4.94
C PRO A 461 -3.78 -17.91 -6.14
N GLY A 462 -4.38 -19.10 -6.10
CA GLY A 462 -4.23 -20.13 -7.14
C GLY A 462 -2.88 -20.86 -7.13
N GLY A 463 -1.95 -20.48 -6.25
CA GLY A 463 -0.67 -21.14 -6.06
C GLY A 463 -0.83 -22.53 -5.43
N THR A 464 0.04 -23.44 -5.85
CA THR A 464 0.15 -24.80 -5.27
C THR A 464 1.55 -25.06 -4.67
N GLY A 465 2.34 -24.00 -4.53
CA GLY A 465 3.69 -24.02 -4.00
C GLY A 465 3.76 -24.36 -2.50
N PRO A 466 4.98 -24.48 -1.96
CA PRO A 466 5.18 -24.67 -0.53
C PRO A 466 4.58 -23.51 0.27
N VAL A 467 4.17 -23.81 1.51
CA VAL A 467 3.63 -22.81 2.43
C VAL A 467 4.78 -21.97 2.99
N PHE A 468 4.71 -20.65 2.80
CA PHE A 468 5.74 -19.73 3.27
C PHE A 468 5.62 -19.44 4.77
N LEU A 469 6.50 -20.03 5.59
CA LEU A 469 6.54 -19.83 7.05
C LEU A 469 5.16 -20.06 7.73
N PRO A 470 4.68 -21.31 7.80
CA PRO A 470 3.32 -21.65 8.24
C PRO A 470 2.94 -21.18 9.65
N ASP A 471 3.91 -21.00 10.56
CA ASP A 471 3.67 -20.55 11.93
C ASP A 471 3.25 -19.06 12.02
N GLU A 472 3.39 -18.34 10.91
CA GLU A 472 3.02 -16.92 10.76
C GLU A 472 1.66 -16.70 10.07
N ARG A 473 0.87 -17.78 9.91
CA ARG A 473 -0.53 -17.71 9.45
C ARG A 473 -1.41 -16.96 10.45
N LEU A 474 -2.35 -16.18 9.90
CA LEU A 474 -3.47 -15.61 10.65
C LEU A 474 -4.72 -16.48 10.44
N SER A 475 -5.65 -16.45 11.39
CA SER A 475 -7.02 -16.90 11.11
C SER A 475 -7.73 -15.92 10.17
N LEU A 476 -8.77 -16.39 9.48
CA LEU A 476 -9.59 -15.55 8.61
C LEU A 476 -10.17 -14.33 9.36
N ALA A 477 -10.61 -14.51 10.60
CA ALA A 477 -11.14 -13.42 11.42
C ALA A 477 -10.07 -12.37 11.77
N GLU A 478 -8.84 -12.78 12.06
CA GLU A 478 -7.72 -11.88 12.35
C GLU A 478 -7.31 -11.10 11.09
N ALA A 479 -7.24 -11.77 9.93
CA ALA A 479 -6.95 -11.14 8.65
C ALA A 479 -8.03 -10.13 8.23
N LEU A 480 -9.32 -10.50 8.37
CA LEU A 480 -10.44 -9.57 8.15
C LEU A 480 -10.39 -8.38 9.12
N THR A 481 -10.03 -8.62 10.38
CA THR A 481 -9.88 -7.54 11.37
C THR A 481 -8.77 -6.58 10.97
N ALA A 482 -7.62 -7.06 10.46
CA ALA A 482 -6.54 -6.22 9.99
C ALA A 482 -6.99 -5.27 8.86
N TYR A 483 -7.72 -5.78 7.87
CA TYR A 483 -8.29 -4.99 6.75
C TYR A 483 -9.55 -4.17 7.09
N THR A 484 -10.09 -4.29 8.30
CA THR A 484 -11.30 -3.54 8.72
C THR A 484 -11.00 -2.67 9.93
N ALA A 485 -11.22 -3.18 11.15
CA ALA A 485 -11.03 -2.42 12.39
C ALA A 485 -9.56 -2.02 12.63
N GLY A 486 -8.60 -2.83 12.18
CA GLY A 486 -7.17 -2.54 12.25
C GLY A 486 -6.79 -1.33 11.40
N SER A 487 -7.12 -1.38 10.11
CA SER A 487 -6.92 -0.26 9.18
C SER A 487 -7.76 0.98 9.56
N ALA A 488 -8.99 0.81 10.06
CA ALA A 488 -9.79 1.91 10.59
C ALA A 488 -9.13 2.61 11.78
N TYR A 489 -8.45 1.86 12.65
CA TYR A 489 -7.71 2.43 13.77
C TYR A 489 -6.57 3.32 13.29
N VAL A 490 -5.72 2.88 12.36
CA VAL A 490 -4.63 3.74 11.86
C VAL A 490 -5.17 4.93 11.06
N ASN A 491 -6.29 4.77 10.36
CA ASN A 491 -6.93 5.87 9.61
C ASN A 491 -7.72 6.85 10.50
N HIS A 492 -7.71 6.69 11.83
CA HIS A 492 -8.51 7.49 12.77
C HIS A 492 -10.02 7.49 12.47
N LEU A 493 -10.53 6.36 11.97
CA LEU A 493 -11.93 6.14 11.62
C LEU A 493 -12.59 5.18 12.61
N ASP A 494 -12.51 5.44 13.92
CA ASP A 494 -13.05 4.55 14.98
C ASP A 494 -14.58 4.33 14.91
N GLY A 495 -15.26 5.15 14.11
CA GLY A 495 -16.68 5.01 13.79
C GLY A 495 -16.97 4.03 12.65
N THR A 496 -15.98 3.46 11.97
CA THR A 496 -16.11 2.49 10.87
C THR A 496 -15.40 1.18 11.23
N GLY A 497 -15.21 0.26 10.27
CA GLY A 497 -14.45 -0.98 10.47
C GLY A 497 -15.14 -2.04 11.34
N ARG A 498 -16.41 -1.82 11.72
CA ARG A 498 -17.25 -2.77 12.45
C ARG A 498 -18.72 -2.61 12.09
N VAL A 499 -19.48 -3.71 12.12
CA VAL A 499 -20.94 -3.69 12.05
C VAL A 499 -21.49 -3.64 13.48
N ALA A 500 -21.72 -2.43 13.98
CA ALA A 500 -22.23 -2.20 15.33
C ALA A 500 -23.12 -0.95 15.36
N VAL A 501 -24.10 -0.92 16.29
CA VAL A 501 -24.97 0.24 16.47
C VAL A 501 -24.14 1.51 16.74
N GLY A 502 -24.47 2.59 16.03
CA GLY A 502 -23.77 3.86 16.08
C GLY A 502 -22.57 3.97 15.13
N ALA A 503 -22.06 2.86 14.59
CA ALA A 503 -21.04 2.89 13.55
C ALA A 503 -21.61 3.46 12.23
N LEU A 504 -20.73 4.04 11.42
CA LEU A 504 -21.05 4.47 10.08
C LEU A 504 -21.35 3.24 9.20
N ALA A 505 -22.33 3.39 8.30
CA ALA A 505 -22.72 2.34 7.36
C ALA A 505 -21.76 2.26 6.17
N ASP A 506 -20.48 2.02 6.47
CA ASP A 506 -19.45 1.61 5.51
C ASP A 506 -19.45 0.08 5.49
N LEU A 507 -20.06 -0.51 4.47
CA LEU A 507 -20.43 -1.93 4.46
C LEU A 507 -20.09 -2.57 3.12
N VAL A 508 -19.76 -3.86 3.15
CA VAL A 508 -19.53 -4.68 1.97
C VAL A 508 -20.39 -5.92 2.03
N VAL A 509 -20.92 -6.32 0.88
CA VAL A 509 -21.55 -7.64 0.69
C VAL A 509 -20.65 -8.44 -0.25
N LEU A 510 -20.24 -9.63 0.18
CA LEU A 510 -19.46 -10.56 -0.65
C LEU A 510 -20.38 -11.49 -1.44
N ASP A 511 -19.95 -11.99 -2.60
CA ASP A 511 -20.72 -12.94 -3.42
C ASP A 511 -20.95 -14.29 -2.71
N ARG A 512 -20.07 -14.64 -1.77
CA ARG A 512 -20.11 -15.84 -0.93
C ARG A 512 -19.61 -15.59 0.48
N ASP A 513 -19.83 -16.54 1.38
CA ASP A 513 -19.27 -16.51 2.73
C ASP A 513 -17.91 -17.23 2.77
N PRO A 514 -16.77 -16.51 2.91
CA PRO A 514 -15.44 -17.11 2.93
C PRO A 514 -15.19 -18.02 4.15
N PHE A 515 -16.05 -17.99 5.16
CA PHE A 515 -15.97 -18.92 6.30
C PHE A 515 -16.70 -20.26 6.05
N ALA A 516 -17.49 -20.37 4.98
CA ALA A 516 -18.25 -21.58 4.67
C ALA A 516 -17.44 -22.61 3.85
N GLY A 517 -16.44 -22.14 3.10
CA GLY A 517 -15.58 -22.96 2.25
C GLY A 517 -14.23 -23.30 2.91
N PRO A 518 -13.39 -24.08 2.21
CA PRO A 518 -12.00 -24.29 2.62
C PRO A 518 -11.19 -22.98 2.49
N PRO A 519 -10.15 -22.75 3.32
CA PRO A 519 -9.35 -21.53 3.28
C PRO A 519 -8.74 -21.19 1.91
N GLU A 520 -8.46 -22.20 1.10
CA GLU A 520 -7.90 -22.04 -0.25
C GLU A 520 -8.87 -21.30 -1.19
N ALA A 521 -10.18 -21.37 -0.94
CA ALA A 521 -11.20 -20.71 -1.75
C ALA A 521 -11.42 -19.22 -1.39
N ILE A 522 -10.70 -18.68 -0.39
CA ILE A 522 -10.87 -17.28 0.06
C ILE A 522 -10.70 -16.29 -1.12
N ALA A 523 -9.67 -16.47 -1.95
CA ALA A 523 -9.37 -15.57 -3.06
C ALA A 523 -10.35 -15.66 -4.24
N GLU A 524 -11.24 -16.66 -4.24
CA GLU A 524 -12.33 -16.77 -5.23
C GLU A 524 -13.56 -15.93 -4.84
N THR A 525 -13.56 -15.38 -3.63
CA THR A 525 -14.63 -14.50 -3.16
C THR A 525 -14.52 -13.16 -3.90
N ALA A 526 -15.66 -12.61 -4.29
CA ALA A 526 -15.75 -11.30 -4.94
C ALA A 526 -16.67 -10.37 -4.15
N VAL A 527 -16.51 -9.07 -4.34
CA VAL A 527 -17.41 -8.06 -3.79
C VAL A 527 -18.64 -7.94 -4.68
N ALA A 528 -19.82 -8.05 -4.07
CA ALA A 528 -21.10 -7.89 -4.76
C ALA A 528 -21.65 -6.47 -4.61
N LEU A 529 -21.51 -5.85 -3.43
CA LEU A 529 -21.97 -4.49 -3.14
C LEU A 529 -21.00 -3.77 -2.21
N THR A 530 -20.83 -2.48 -2.39
CA THR A 530 -20.07 -1.60 -1.48
C THR A 530 -20.88 -0.37 -1.15
N TYR A 531 -20.98 -0.07 0.14
CA TYR A 531 -21.67 1.10 0.68
C TYR A 531 -20.71 1.99 1.46
N VAL A 532 -20.85 3.30 1.31
CA VAL A 532 -20.10 4.30 2.08
C VAL A 532 -21.08 5.27 2.73
N GLY A 533 -21.18 5.22 4.06
CA GLY A 533 -22.16 6.02 4.80
C GLY A 533 -23.61 5.76 4.38
N GLY A 534 -23.96 4.51 4.08
CA GLY A 534 -25.32 4.11 3.67
C GLY A 534 -25.64 4.30 2.18
N GLU A 535 -24.77 4.96 1.42
CA GLU A 535 -24.93 5.14 -0.03
C GLU A 535 -24.21 4.03 -0.80
N CYS A 536 -24.88 3.42 -1.79
CA CYS A 536 -24.28 2.41 -2.65
C CYS A 536 -23.29 3.06 -3.62
N VAL A 537 -22.00 2.71 -3.50
CA VAL A 537 -20.92 3.23 -4.37
C VAL A 537 -20.43 2.22 -5.39
N TYR A 538 -20.82 0.95 -5.24
CA TYR A 538 -20.55 -0.12 -6.20
C TYR A 538 -21.60 -1.22 -6.06
N ALA A 539 -22.02 -1.75 -7.22
CA ALA A 539 -22.78 -2.98 -7.33
C ALA A 539 -22.24 -3.77 -8.53
N ALA A 540 -21.96 -5.06 -8.32
CA ALA A 540 -21.62 -5.98 -9.40
C ALA A 540 -22.82 -6.16 -10.34
N GLU A 541 -22.54 -6.31 -11.63
CA GLU A 541 -23.56 -6.50 -12.68
C GLU A 541 -24.31 -7.83 -12.60
#